data_AF-A0AAU5VWL2-F1
#
_entry.id   AF-A0AAU5VWL2-F1
#
_cell.length_a   1.000
_cell.length_b   1.000
_cell.length_c   1.000
_cell.angle_alpha   90.00
_cell.angle_beta   90.00
_cell.angle_gamma   90.00
#
_symmetry.space_group_name_H-M   'P 1'
#
loop_
_entity.id
_entity.type
_entity.pdbx_description
1 polymer ?
#
loop_
_entity_poly.entity_id
_entity_poly.type
_entity_poly.pdbx_seq_one_letter_code
_entity_poly.pdbx_strand_id
1 'polypeptide(L)' 'MPLLTLLAEQYLEFRFGFMGVLGAALLVTGLKLGDEHCVTAGALLLIVLMVGASL' A
#
# COMPACT_ATOMS: atom_id res chain seq x y z
N MET A 1 6.95 23.56 17.75
CA MET A 1 5.72 22.74 17.78
C MET A 1 5.94 21.46 16.97
N PRO A 2 6.75 20.51 17.48
CA PRO A 2 7.15 19.30 16.71
C PRO A 2 6.18 18.12 16.85
N LEU A 3 5.25 18.16 17.82
CA LEU A 3 4.35 17.04 18.13
C LEU A 3 3.30 16.79 17.03
N LEU A 4 2.80 17.85 16.39
CA LEU A 4 1.82 17.71 15.31
C LEU A 4 2.45 17.11 14.04
N THR A 5 3.71 17.44 13.77
CA THR A 5 4.46 16.90 12.64
C THR A 5 4.74 15.41 12.83
N LEU A 6 5.19 14.99 14.01
CA LEU A 6 5.40 13.58 14.35
C LEU A 6 4.11 12.74 14.23
N LEU A 7 2.97 13.28 14.67
CA LEU A 7 1.67 12.61 14.56
C LEU A 7 1.23 12.44 13.10
N ALA A 8 1.51 13.44 12.25
CA ALA A 8 1.22 13.37 10.82
C ALA A 8 2.10 12.32 10.11
N GLU A 9 3.38 12.25 10.45
CA GLU A 9 4.30 11.24 9.91
C GLU A 9 3.89 9.82 10.32
N GLN A 10 3.60 9.59 11.60
CA GLN A 10 3.18 8.28 12.09
C GLN A 10 1.83 7.84 11.49
N TYR A 11 0.91 8.79 11.28
CA TYR A 11 -0.36 8.51 10.61
C TYR A 11 -0.15 8.14 9.13
N LEU A 12 0.74 8.84 8.43
CA LEU A 12 1.11 8.53 7.05
C LEU A 12 1.78 7.16 6.96
N GLU A 13 2.76 6.86 7.81
CA GLU A 13 3.42 5.55 7.85
C GLU A 13 2.42 4.41 8.08
N PHE A 14 1.48 4.59 9.01
CA PHE A 14 0.46 3.58 9.28
C PHE A 14 -0.47 3.37 8.08
N ARG A 15 -0.84 4.45 7.40
CA ARG A 15 -1.73 4.42 6.23
C ARG A 15 -1.05 3.84 4.99
N PHE A 16 0.21 4.19 4.75
CA PHE A 16 1.03 3.59 3.70
C PHE A 16 1.30 2.11 3.99
N GLY A 17 1.61 1.75 5.24
CA GLY A 17 1.75 0.36 5.66
C GLY A 17 0.49 -0.45 5.41
N PHE A 18 -0.69 0.07 5.78
CA PHE A 18 -1.97 -0.60 5.58
C PHE A 18 -2.32 -0.78 4.08
N MET A 19 -2.10 0.26 3.26
CA MET A 19 -2.29 0.15 1.81
C MET A 19 -1.31 -0.83 1.17
N GLY A 20 -0.07 -0.92 1.66
CA GLY A 20 0.89 -1.93 1.22
C GLY A 20 0.45 -3.36 1.56
N VAL A 21 -0.04 -3.59 2.77
CA VAL A 21 -0.60 -4.88 3.19
C VAL A 21 -1.83 -5.25 2.34
N LEU A 22 -2.71 -4.28 2.06
CA LEU A 22 -3.86 -4.49 1.18
C LEU A 22 -3.45 -4.85 -0.25
N GLY A 23 -2.48 -4.13 -0.83
CA GLY A 23 -1.95 -4.42 -2.16
C GLY A 23 -1.32 -5.81 -2.24
N ALA A 24 -0.52 -6.18 -1.25
CA ALA A 24 0.09 -7.51 -1.15
C ALA A 24 -0.97 -8.60 -0.96
N ALA A 25 -1.98 -8.37 -0.12
CA ALA A 25 -3.07 -9.30 0.09
C ALA A 25 -3.87 -9.54 -1.21
N LEU A 26 -4.23 -8.47 -1.93
CA LEU A 26 -4.89 -8.52 -3.25
C LEU A 26 -4.06 -9.27 -4.29
N LEU A 27 -2.75 -9.05 -4.29
CA LEU A 27 -1.84 -9.71 -5.22
C LEU A 27 -1.76 -11.22 -4.92
N VAL A 28 -1.64 -11.59 -3.63
CA VAL A 28 -1.58 -13.00 -3.19
C VAL A 28 -2.91 -13.70 -3.43
N THR A 29 -4.04 -13.06 -3.12
CA THR A 29 -5.37 -13.64 -3.39
C THR A 29 -5.64 -13.75 -4.88
N GLY A 30 -5.26 -12.75 -5.68
CA GLY A 30 -5.34 -12.82 -7.15
C GLY A 30 -4.52 -13.98 -7.71
N LEU A 31 -3.28 -14.17 -7.23
CA LEU A 31 -2.42 -15.28 -7.64
C LEU A 31 -3.05 -16.64 -7.25
N LYS A 32 -3.66 -16.71 -6.07
CA LYS A 32 -4.34 -17.91 -5.56
C LYS A 32 -5.61 -18.25 -6.33
N LEU A 33 -6.38 -17.25 -6.75
CA LEU A 33 -7.60 -17.44 -7.54
C LEU A 33 -7.33 -17.59 -9.05
N GLY A 34 -6.11 -17.25 -9.52
CA GLY A 34 -5.79 -17.23 -10.95
C GLY A 34 -6.50 -16.09 -11.68
N ASP A 35 -6.88 -15.03 -10.96
CA ASP A 35 -7.65 -13.91 -11.49
C ASP A 35 -6.72 -12.75 -11.85
N GLU A 36 -6.55 -12.53 -13.15
CA GLU A 36 -5.60 -11.59 -13.74
C GLU A 36 -5.86 -10.14 -13.29
N HIS A 37 -7.14 -9.80 -13.08
CA HIS A 37 -7.57 -8.46 -12.68
C HIS A 37 -7.21 -8.16 -11.22
N CYS A 38 -7.35 -9.15 -10.33
CA CYS A 38 -6.92 -8.99 -8.94
C CYS A 38 -5.40 -8.86 -8.80
N VAL A 39 -4.64 -9.66 -9.57
CA VAL A 39 -3.17 -9.60 -9.56
C VAL A 39 -2.67 -8.25 -10.06
N THR A 40 -3.20 -7.77 -11.18
CA THR A 40 -2.81 -6.48 -11.75
C THR A 40 -3.24 -5.30 -10.87
N ALA A 41 -4.42 -5.35 -10.25
CA ALA A 41 -4.86 -4.34 -9.30
C ALA A 41 -3.98 -4.30 -8.04
N GLY A 42 -3.63 -5.47 -7.48
CA GLY A 42 -2.70 -5.58 -6.35
C GLY A 42 -1.30 -5.06 -6.69
N ALA A 43 -0.78 -5.39 -7.87
CA ALA A 43 0.52 -4.93 -8.33
C ALA A 43 0.54 -3.40 -8.55
N LEU A 44 -0.49 -2.85 -9.20
CA LEU A 44 -0.65 -1.41 -9.39
C LEU A 44 -0.73 -0.66 -8.06
N LEU A 45 -1.49 -1.18 -7.10
CA LEU A 45 -1.58 -0.60 -5.76
C LEU A 45 -0.21 -0.55 -5.08
N LEU A 46 0.58 -1.62 -5.16
CA LEU A 46 1.93 -1.66 -4.61
C LEU A 46 2.90 -0.70 -5.32
N ILE A 47 2.82 -0.58 -6.64
CA ILE A 47 3.65 0.36 -7.42
C ILE A 47 3.31 1.81 -7.05
N VAL A 48 2.02 2.15 -6.99
CA VAL A 48 1.56 3.49 -6.59
C VAL A 48 1.99 3.80 -5.17
N LEU A 49 1.92 2.83 -4.27
CA LEU A 49 2.40 2.99 -2.90
C LEU A 49 3.91 3.27 -2.87
N MET A 50 4.69 2.53 -3.65
CA MET A 50 6.15 2.65 -3.66
C MET A 50 6.61 3.97 -4.28
N VAL A 51 5.95 4.41 -5.36
CA VAL A 51 6.18 5.73 -5.96
C VAL A 51 5.75 6.85 -5.02
N GLY A 52 4.57 6.73 -4.41
CA GLY A 52 4.04 7.72 -3.46
C GLY A 52 4.83 7.81 -2.15
N ALA A 53 5.49 6.72 -1.73
CA ALA A 53 6.40 6.73 -0.58
C ALA A 53 7.81 7.24 -0.93
N SER A 54 8.15 7.31 -2.22
CA SER A 54 9.47 7.76 -2.70
C SER A 54 9.53 9.25 -3.10
N LEU A 55 8.37 9.94 -3.08
CA LEU A 55 8.19 11.37 -3.37
C LEU A 55 8.03 12.17 -2.07
#